data_AF-A0A9E5KBY7-F1
#
_entry.id   AF-A0A9E5KBY7-F1
#
_cell.length_a   1.000
_cell.length_b   1.000
_cell.length_c   1.000
_cell.angle_alpha   90.00
_cell.angle_beta   90.00
_cell.angle_gamma   90.00
#
_symmetry.space_group_name_H-M   'P 1'
#
loop_
_entity.id
_entity.type
_entity.pdbx_description
1 polymer ?
#
loop_
_entity_poly.entity_id
_entity_poly.type
_entity_poly.pdbx_seq_one_letter_code
_entity_poly.pdbx_strand_id
1 'polypeptide(L)'
;MSIATWLENLKVSAPVTVGGLTIYGLTGATRGLVDYTTLDEAIGAKTAEVTEISESGSVPELRFINKSDKHILLLAGEQLVGAKQNRVLNTTMLVEAGSTTT
;
A
#
# COMPACT_ATOMS: atom_id res chain seq x y z
N MET A 1 23.41 -4.04 -4.62
CA MET A 1 23.49 -4.85 -3.39
C MET A 1 22.38 -5.91 -3.43
N SER A 2 22.66 -7.17 -3.08
CA SER A 2 21.62 -8.22 -3.01
C SER A 2 20.77 -8.06 -1.74
N ILE A 3 19.57 -8.66 -1.69
CA ILE A 3 18.76 -8.65 -0.45
C ILE A 3 19.49 -9.38 0.68
N ALA A 4 20.11 -10.52 0.38
CA ALA A 4 20.88 -11.31 1.36
C ALA A 4 22.01 -10.48 2.00
N THR A 5 22.84 -9.84 1.19
CA THR A 5 23.94 -8.99 1.67
C THR A 5 23.45 -7.79 2.47
N TRP A 6 22.26 -7.27 2.17
CA TRP A 6 21.67 -6.19 2.96
C TRP A 6 21.21 -6.68 4.35
N LEU A 7 20.54 -7.83 4.40
CA LEU A 7 20.08 -8.45 5.65
C LEU A 7 21.25 -8.80 6.58
N GLU A 8 22.38 -9.27 6.03
CA GLU A 8 23.61 -9.55 6.78
C GLU A 8 24.17 -8.32 7.52
N ASN A 9 23.89 -7.11 7.02
CA ASN A 9 24.36 -5.86 7.60
C ASN A 9 23.32 -5.18 8.50
N LEU A 10 22.14 -5.80 8.68
CA LEU A 10 21.08 -5.27 9.52
C LEU A 10 21.43 -5.51 10.99
N LYS A 11 21.44 -4.45 11.78
CA LYS A 11 21.65 -4.50 13.24
C LYS A 11 20.31 -4.64 13.93
N VAL A 12 20.20 -5.61 14.82
CA VAL A 12 19.03 -5.82 15.67
C VAL A 12 19.33 -5.26 17.05
N SER A 13 18.44 -4.44 17.60
CA SER A 13 18.58 -3.90 18.95
C SER A 13 18.36 -4.98 20.01
N ALA A 14 18.75 -4.69 21.27
CA ALA A 14 18.20 -5.43 22.39
C ALA A 14 16.65 -5.31 22.39
N PRO A 15 15.92 -6.34 22.82
CA PRO A 15 14.47 -6.29 22.88
C PRO A 15 14.00 -5.25 23.91
N VAL A 16 12.90 -4.58 23.59
CA VAL A 16 12.14 -3.78 24.55
C VAL A 16 10.81 -4.49 24.79
N THR A 17 10.57 -4.90 26.03
CA THR A 17 9.33 -5.57 26.43
C THR A 17 8.50 -4.66 27.33
N VAL A 18 7.24 -4.45 26.96
CA VAL A 18 6.24 -3.73 27.76
C VAL A 18 4.97 -4.57 27.80
N GLY A 19 4.60 -5.06 28.98
CA GLY A 19 3.50 -6.02 29.13
C GLY A 19 3.76 -7.29 28.32
N GLY A 20 2.80 -7.68 27.48
CA GLY A 20 2.93 -8.83 26.56
C GLY A 20 3.57 -8.51 25.21
N LEU A 21 4.00 -7.27 24.96
CA LEU A 21 4.56 -6.84 23.68
C LEU A 21 6.09 -6.76 23.77
N THR A 22 6.80 -7.42 22.85
CA THR A 22 8.26 -7.32 22.71
C THR A 22 8.61 -6.78 21.33
N ILE A 23 9.44 -5.73 21.28
CA ILE A 23 9.85 -5.04 20.06
C ILE A 23 11.37 -5.21 19.88
N TYR A 24 11.78 -5.53 18.65
CA TYR A 24 13.16 -5.53 18.21
C TYR A 24 13.34 -4.43 17.15
N GLY A 25 14.21 -3.46 17.41
CA GLY A 25 14.54 -2.41 16.45
C GLY A 25 15.49 -2.94 15.39
N LEU A 26 15.21 -2.65 14.12
CA LEU A 26 16.08 -3.00 12.99
C LEU A 26 16.73 -1.72 12.46
N THR A 27 18.07 -1.68 12.38
CA THR A 27 18.83 -0.55 11.85
C THR A 27 19.79 -1.02 10.76
N GLY A 28 19.77 -0.39 9.59
CA GLY A 28 20.66 -0.72 8.49
C GLY A 28 20.72 0.40 7.46
N ALA A 29 21.57 0.24 6.45
CA ALA A 29 21.62 1.20 5.34
C ALA A 29 20.28 1.22 4.60
N THR A 30 19.73 2.39 4.30
CA THR A 30 18.51 2.48 3.50
C THR A 30 18.80 1.96 2.10
N ARG A 31 18.05 0.93 1.68
CA ARG A 31 18.07 0.48 0.29
C ARG A 31 16.92 1.16 -0.44
N GLY A 32 17.18 1.58 -1.69
CA GLY A 32 16.26 2.26 -2.60
C GLY A 32 14.81 2.18 -2.18
N LEU A 33 14.34 3.25 -1.54
CA LEU A 33 12.95 3.37 -1.13
C LEU A 33 12.13 3.37 -2.42
N VAL A 34 11.15 2.48 -2.49
CA VAL A 34 10.07 2.66 -3.45
C VAL A 34 9.30 3.87 -2.96
N ASP A 35 9.31 4.95 -3.75
CA ASP A 35 8.56 6.16 -3.39
C ASP A 35 7.08 5.88 -3.63
N TYR A 36 6.34 5.74 -2.52
CA TYR A 36 4.91 5.49 -2.53
C TYR A 36 4.20 6.32 -1.47
N THR A 37 2.91 6.55 -1.69
CA THR A 37 1.96 7.07 -0.71
C THR A 37 0.94 6.01 -0.34
N THR A 38 0.24 6.17 0.78
CA THR A 38 -0.88 5.29 1.13
C THR A 38 -2.14 5.66 0.37
N LEU A 39 -3.16 4.80 0.41
CA LEU A 39 -4.48 5.10 -0.14
C LEU A 39 -5.07 6.38 0.48
N ASP A 40 -5.07 6.48 1.81
CA ASP A 40 -5.65 7.62 2.53
C ASP A 40 -4.96 8.95 2.16
N GLU A 41 -3.63 8.93 2.05
CA GLU A 41 -2.85 10.09 1.61
C GLU A 41 -3.22 10.51 0.17
N ALA A 42 -3.33 9.54 -0.75
CA ALA A 42 -3.64 9.81 -2.14
C ALA A 42 -5.08 10.28 -2.36
N ILE A 43 -6.05 9.72 -1.62
CA ILE A 43 -7.44 10.19 -1.63
C ILE A 43 -7.53 11.58 -1.02
N GLY A 44 -6.86 11.83 0.11
CA GLY A 44 -6.80 13.15 0.75
C GLY A 44 -6.18 14.23 -0.16
N ALA A 45 -5.17 13.85 -0.94
CA ALA A 45 -4.53 14.71 -1.94
C ALA A 45 -5.31 14.80 -3.27
N LYS A 46 -6.40 14.04 -3.43
CA LYS A 46 -7.19 13.92 -4.69
C LYS A 46 -6.37 13.42 -5.88
N THR A 47 -5.36 12.60 -5.62
CA THR A 47 -4.50 11.97 -6.64
C THR A 47 -4.86 10.49 -6.88
N ALA A 48 -5.86 9.95 -6.19
CA ALA A 48 -6.45 8.65 -6.44
C ALA A 48 -7.96 8.74 -6.73
N GLU A 49 -8.47 7.83 -7.55
CA GLU A 49 -9.90 7.70 -7.82
C GLU A 49 -10.32 6.24 -7.93
N VAL A 50 -11.52 5.92 -7.41
CA VAL A 50 -12.16 4.61 -7.55
C VAL A 50 -13.43 4.76 -8.37
N THR A 51 -13.57 4.01 -9.45
CA THR A 51 -14.74 4.04 -10.36
C THR A 51 -15.31 2.64 -10.58
N GLU A 52 -16.57 2.51 -11.00
CA GLU A 52 -17.14 1.22 -11.40
C GLU A 52 -16.93 0.94 -12.89
N ILE A 53 -16.72 -0.33 -13.23
CA ILE A 53 -16.53 -0.75 -14.63
C ILE A 53 -17.86 -1.09 -15.31
N SER A 54 -18.88 -1.57 -14.60
CA SER A 54 -20.14 -2.04 -15.20
C SER A 54 -21.41 -1.50 -14.53
N GLU A 55 -22.44 -1.23 -15.34
CA GLU A 55 -23.80 -0.88 -14.88
C GLU A 55 -24.79 -2.06 -14.91
N SER A 56 -24.43 -3.20 -15.51
CA SER A 56 -25.36 -4.30 -15.77
C SER A 56 -24.93 -5.62 -15.10
N GLY A 57 -25.58 -5.93 -13.97
CA GLY A 57 -26.00 -7.28 -13.55
C GLY A 57 -24.94 -8.35 -13.19
N SER A 58 -23.66 -8.18 -13.49
CA SER A 58 -22.59 -9.09 -13.02
C SER A 58 -21.81 -8.45 -11.87
N VAL A 59 -21.08 -9.27 -11.10
CA VAL A 59 -20.28 -8.86 -9.93
C VAL A 59 -19.57 -7.53 -10.22
N PRO A 60 -19.86 -6.43 -9.46
CA PRO A 60 -19.28 -5.12 -9.76
C PRO A 60 -17.75 -5.17 -9.64
N GLU A 61 -17.06 -4.87 -10.73
CA GLU A 61 -15.61 -4.66 -10.74
C GLU A 61 -15.32 -3.17 -10.51
N LEU A 62 -14.32 -2.90 -9.66
CA LEU A 62 -13.84 -1.55 -9.37
C LEU A 62 -12.58 -1.27 -10.17
N ARG A 63 -12.43 -0.04 -10.62
CA ARG A 63 -11.23 0.47 -11.26
C ARG A 63 -10.58 1.50 -10.36
N PHE A 64 -9.32 1.27 -10.01
CA PHE A 64 -8.50 2.19 -9.26
C PHE A 64 -7.57 2.96 -10.20
N ILE A 65 -7.54 4.29 -10.07
CA ILE A 65 -6.76 5.19 -10.92
C ILE A 65 -5.77 5.94 -10.04
N ASN A 66 -4.48 5.72 -10.27
CA ASN A 66 -3.41 6.50 -9.66
C ASN A 66 -3.03 7.66 -10.59
N LYS A 67 -3.39 8.89 -10.21
CA LYS A 67 -3.06 10.12 -10.95
C LYS A 67 -1.80 10.82 -10.43
N SER A 68 -1.16 10.27 -9.40
CA SER A 68 0.05 10.84 -8.81
C SER A 68 1.30 10.46 -9.61
N ASP A 69 2.39 11.16 -9.30
CA ASP A 69 3.76 10.88 -9.75
C ASP A 69 4.47 9.83 -8.87
N LYS A 70 3.75 9.23 -7.91
CA LYS A 70 4.26 8.22 -6.98
C LYS A 70 3.48 6.92 -7.08
N HIS A 71 4.05 5.83 -6.58
CA HIS A 71 3.26 4.62 -6.39
C HIS A 71 2.22 4.84 -5.30
N ILE A 72 1.12 4.11 -5.34
CA ILE A 72 0.16 4.07 -4.23
C ILE A 72 0.12 2.65 -3.67
N LEU A 73 0.41 2.51 -2.38
CA LEU A 73 0.28 1.26 -1.65
C LEU A 73 -1.16 1.12 -1.17
N LEU A 74 -1.83 0.09 -1.69
CA LEU A 74 -3.15 -0.35 -1.28
C LEU A 74 -2.98 -1.53 -0.33
N LEU A 75 -3.39 -1.40 0.93
CA LEU A 75 -3.26 -2.45 1.94
C LEU A 75 -4.52 -3.32 2.00
N ALA A 76 -4.33 -4.62 2.18
CA ALA A 76 -5.43 -5.51 2.50
C ALA A 76 -6.14 -5.04 3.78
N GLY A 77 -7.48 -5.04 3.77
CA GLY A 77 -8.31 -4.52 4.85
C GLY A 77 -8.71 -3.04 4.70
N GLU A 78 -8.06 -2.28 3.80
CA GLU A 78 -8.50 -0.92 3.49
C GLU A 78 -9.83 -0.91 2.72
N GLN A 79 -10.61 0.13 2.94
CA GLN A 79 -11.90 0.32 2.29
C GLN A 79 -11.76 1.26 1.10
N LEU A 80 -12.12 0.77 -0.09
CA LEU A 80 -12.31 1.61 -1.26
C LEU A 80 -13.71 2.25 -1.20
N VAL A 81 -13.72 3.58 -1.12
CA VAL A 81 -14.93 4.41 -1.03
C VAL A 81 -14.95 5.35 -2.24
N GLY A 82 -16.09 5.47 -2.93
CA GLY A 82 -16.24 6.35 -4.10
C GLY A 82 -17.05 5.76 -5.26
N ALA A 83 -17.34 4.46 -5.23
CA ALA A 83 -18.19 3.76 -6.19
C ALA A 83 -19.63 3.55 -5.65
N LYS A 84 -20.55 2.97 -6.43
CA LYS A 84 -21.92 2.65 -5.95
C LYS A 84 -21.88 1.58 -4.85
N GLN A 85 -20.82 0.78 -4.80
CA GLN A 85 -20.52 -0.17 -3.72
C GLN A 85 -19.19 0.16 -3.03
N ASN A 86 -19.17 0.07 -1.70
CA ASN A 86 -17.93 0.08 -0.93
C ASN A 86 -17.31 -1.32 -0.92
N ARG A 87 -15.97 -1.40 -1.00
CA ARG A 87 -15.28 -2.69 -0.96
C ARG A 87 -14.10 -2.66 0.01
N VAL A 88 -13.91 -3.77 0.73
CA VAL A 88 -12.69 -4.00 1.50
C VAL A 88 -11.72 -4.78 0.62
N LEU A 89 -10.49 -4.27 0.48
CA LEU A 89 -9.42 -4.95 -0.24
C LEU A 89 -9.05 -6.25 0.44
N ASN A 90 -8.93 -7.33 -0.34
CA ASN A 90 -8.51 -8.64 0.16
C ASN A 90 -7.02 -8.92 -0.06
N THR A 91 -6.33 -8.05 -0.80
CA THR A 91 -4.92 -8.19 -1.14
C THR A 91 -4.22 -6.85 -1.08
N THR A 92 -2.94 -6.89 -0.74
CA THR A 92 -2.05 -5.73 -0.78
C THR A 92 -1.46 -5.58 -2.18
N MET A 93 -1.50 -4.39 -2.74
CA MET A 93 -0.99 -4.09 -4.07
C MET A 93 -0.24 -2.76 -4.06
N LEU A 94 0.80 -2.66 -4.90
CA LEU A 94 1.48 -1.41 -5.18
C LEU A 94 1.12 -0.98 -6.60
N VAL A 95 0.34 0.09 -6.71
CA VAL A 95 -0.13 0.62 -7.99
C VAL A 95 0.88 1.65 -8.51
N GLU A 96 1.36 1.45 -9.73
CA GLU A 96 2.35 2.33 -10.37
C GLU A 96 1.84 3.77 -10.54
N ALA A 97 2.75 4.74 -10.51
CA ALA A 97 2.46 6.14 -10.81
C ALA A 97 1.78 6.30 -12.17
N GLY A 98 0.76 7.16 -12.26
CA GLY A 98 0.02 7.42 -13.50
C GLY A 98 -0.73 6.21 -14.10
N SER A 99 -0.86 5.11 -13.36
CA SER A 99 -1.45 3.86 -13.88
C SER A 99 -2.90 3.64 -13.45
N THR A 100 -3.54 2.66 -14.07
CA THR A 100 -4.91 2.23 -13.77
C THR A 100 -4.95 0.71 -13.62
N THR A 101 -5.66 0.23 -12.61
CA THR A 101 -5.82 -1.21 -12.33
C THR A 101 -7.27 -1.54 -11.99
N THR A 102 -7.62 -2.82 -12.06
CA THR A 102 -8.97 -3.38 -11.83
C THR A 102 -8.89 -4.50 -10.80
#